data_AF-A0A7X8E2M3-F1
#
_entry.id   AF-A0A7X8E2M3-F1
#
_cell.length_a   1.000
_cell.length_b   1.000
_cell.length_c   1.000
_cell.angle_alpha   90.00
_cell.angle_beta   90.00
_cell.angle_gamma   90.00
#
_symmetry.space_group_name_H-M   'P 1'
#
loop_
_entity.id
_entity.type
_entity.pdbx_description
1 polymer ?
#
loop_
_entity_poly.entity_id
_entity_poly.type
_entity_poly.pdbx_seq_one_letter_code
_entity_poly.pdbx_strand_id
1 'polypeptide(L)'
;MKKISTFLLVYLALTILLVACSKGEVDNTNNKTSTHDTEINQNNVATSSKNDIKDDQSLVETEPNAIGSESDQEVLACKLIERVEEADSNIFLLAGEGEFDLFHANFNNAEIIIDNEESNVEDLKNGMQLDVYYSGIVQESYPAIPVDIRKVVATSPQKGDYSDLVTLYTQVLIDLLEDDRALNEDINFIGLELGNAPGNLNKSEINAIAYLLQNEQNNKAIEPIPQVIIGSYQEFVDQGYIDEEKLVWEDGVLLTIELPNPTDRGCLISNQDFLFDATKWRSGIGAIFWLDCSVTWDDAGYWESYEIGAFAIS
;
A
#
# COMPACT_ATOMS: atom_id res chain seq x y z
N MET A 1 -9.17 -35.99 16.05
CA MET A 1 -7.98 -36.28 15.23
C MET A 1 -8.13 -35.54 13.91
N LYS A 2 -7.32 -34.49 13.72
CA LYS A 2 -7.39 -33.53 12.61
C LYS A 2 -6.99 -34.21 11.30
N LYS A 3 -7.79 -34.04 10.24
CA LYS A 3 -7.37 -34.33 8.86
C LYS A 3 -6.60 -33.11 8.36
N ILE A 4 -5.30 -33.28 8.17
CA ILE A 4 -4.41 -32.28 7.59
C ILE A 4 -4.67 -32.25 6.08
N SER A 5 -4.94 -31.04 5.60
CA SER A 5 -5.35 -30.70 4.24
C SER A 5 -4.22 -30.96 3.24
N THR A 6 -4.57 -31.69 2.18
CA THR A 6 -3.72 -32.07 1.04
C THR A 6 -3.36 -30.88 0.12
N PHE A 7 -3.73 -29.65 0.49
CA PHE A 7 -3.46 -28.45 -0.32
C PHE A 7 -1.98 -27.98 -0.29
N LEU A 8 -1.21 -28.33 0.76
CA LEU A 8 0.16 -27.85 0.90
C LEU A 8 1.17 -28.53 -0.06
N LEU A 9 0.80 -29.66 -0.67
CA LEU A 9 1.70 -30.47 -1.49
C LEU A 9 1.70 -30.10 -2.98
N VAL A 10 0.71 -29.33 -3.45
CA VAL A 10 0.65 -28.88 -4.85
C VAL A 10 1.45 -27.59 -5.05
N TYR A 11 1.54 -26.73 -4.03
CA TYR A 11 2.28 -25.45 -4.14
C TYR A 11 3.81 -25.62 -4.10
N LEU A 12 4.31 -26.69 -3.47
CA LEU A 12 5.76 -26.96 -3.39
C LEU A 12 6.35 -27.53 -4.70
N ALA A 13 5.52 -27.95 -5.65
CA ALA A 13 5.98 -28.54 -6.91
C ALA A 13 6.19 -27.52 -8.05
N LEU A 14 5.68 -26.28 -7.91
CA LEU A 14 5.77 -25.27 -8.97
C LEU A 14 7.02 -24.36 -8.87
N THR A 15 7.77 -24.42 -7.77
CA THR A 15 8.93 -23.55 -7.53
C THR A 15 10.28 -24.12 -8.00
N ILE A 16 10.33 -25.31 -8.62
CA ILE A 16 11.58 -25.94 -9.09
C ILE A 16 11.75 -25.87 -10.64
N LEU A 17 10.97 -25.07 -11.35
CA LEU A 17 11.21 -24.81 -12.78
C LEU A 17 11.29 -23.31 -13.05
N LEU A 18 12.40 -22.68 -12.69
CA LEU A 18 12.89 -21.43 -13.33
C LEU A 18 14.30 -21.06 -12.81
N VAL A 19 15.27 -21.98 -12.91
CA VAL A 19 16.69 -21.62 -12.88
C VAL A 19 17.43 -22.42 -13.93
N ALA A 20 17.51 -21.88 -15.15
CA ALA A 20 18.60 -22.17 -16.09
C ALA A 20 18.49 -21.23 -17.30
N CYS A 21 19.41 -20.26 -17.38
CA CYS A 21 20.17 -19.87 -18.58
C CYS A 21 20.47 -18.36 -18.61
N SER A 22 21.65 -18.00 -18.11
CA SER A 22 22.46 -16.95 -18.73
C SER A 22 23.91 -17.16 -18.31
N LYS A 23 24.67 -17.84 -19.18
CA LYS A 23 26.14 -17.88 -19.12
C LYS A 23 26.64 -16.69 -19.94
N GLY A 24 27.36 -15.79 -19.27
CA GLY A 24 28.10 -14.72 -19.93
C GLY A 24 29.26 -15.27 -20.76
N GLU A 25 29.44 -14.69 -21.94
CA GLU A 25 30.63 -14.82 -22.76
C GLU A 25 31.46 -13.56 -22.57
N VAL A 26 32.69 -13.76 -22.12
CA VAL A 26 33.72 -12.73 -21.90
C VAL A 26 34.41 -12.49 -23.22
N ASP A 27 34.45 -11.25 -23.69
CA ASP A 27 35.38 -10.85 -24.73
C ASP A 27 36.22 -9.65 -24.28
N ASN A 28 37.53 -9.81 -24.51
CA ASN A 28 38.61 -9.11 -23.83
C ASN A 28 39.48 -8.49 -24.92
N THR A 29 39.51 -7.16 -25.08
CA THR A 29 40.55 -6.50 -25.88
C THR A 29 40.98 -5.12 -25.34
N ASN A 30 42.31 -4.99 -25.29
CA ASN A 30 43.19 -3.95 -24.77
C ASN A 30 43.12 -2.56 -25.44
N ASN A 31 43.45 -1.50 -24.67
CA ASN A 31 44.62 -0.60 -24.86
C ASN A 31 44.61 0.56 -23.81
N LYS A 32 45.66 0.74 -22.98
CA LYS A 32 46.84 1.66 -23.11
C LYS A 32 46.44 3.16 -23.24
N THR A 33 46.94 4.17 -22.50
CA THR A 33 48.21 4.42 -21.79
C THR A 33 48.12 5.74 -20.95
N SER A 34 49.08 5.97 -20.02
CA SER A 34 49.70 7.27 -19.63
C SER A 34 49.01 8.10 -18.51
N THR A 35 49.41 7.98 -17.23
CA THR A 35 50.43 8.76 -16.43
C THR A 35 50.02 10.18 -16.00
N HIS A 36 49.94 10.42 -14.69
CA HIS A 36 50.87 11.33 -14.00
C HIS A 36 50.84 11.15 -12.47
N ASP A 37 52.01 11.39 -11.91
CA ASP A 37 52.51 11.18 -10.55
C ASP A 37 51.87 12.10 -9.50
N THR A 38 51.98 11.75 -8.22
CA THR A 38 52.83 12.51 -7.27
C THR A 38 53.14 11.63 -6.05
N GLU A 39 54.44 11.58 -5.75
CA GLU A 39 55.11 10.97 -4.61
C GLU A 39 54.63 11.54 -3.26
N ILE A 40 54.80 10.78 -2.18
CA ILE A 40 55.67 11.18 -1.05
C ILE A 40 56.20 9.93 -0.33
N ASN A 41 57.53 9.89 -0.29
CA ASN A 41 58.49 9.08 0.47
C ASN A 41 58.16 8.92 1.97
N GLN A 42 58.20 7.73 2.56
CA GLN A 42 59.34 6.87 2.93
C GLN A 42 59.91 7.11 4.34
N ASN A 43 60.29 5.97 4.96
CA ASN A 43 61.28 5.74 6.02
C ASN A 43 60.76 5.83 7.46
N ASN A 44 61.03 4.91 8.39
CA ASN A 44 61.96 3.77 8.48
C ASN A 44 61.52 2.91 9.69
N VAL A 45 61.56 1.55 9.64
CA VAL A 45 62.58 0.65 10.25
C VAL A 45 62.69 0.84 11.79
N ALA A 46 62.49 -0.12 12.70
CA ALA A 46 62.95 -1.51 12.76
C ALA A 46 62.34 -2.31 13.95
N THR A 47 62.12 -3.61 13.71
CA THR A 47 62.53 -4.80 14.51
C THR A 47 61.96 -5.20 15.89
N SER A 48 61.69 -6.52 15.92
CA SER A 48 61.70 -7.52 17.01
C SER A 48 60.42 -7.65 17.85
N SER A 49 59.64 -8.74 17.86
CA SER A 49 59.82 -10.21 17.88
C SER A 49 60.01 -10.82 19.28
N LYS A 50 58.95 -11.55 19.73
CA LYS A 50 58.95 -12.83 20.49
C LYS A 50 59.58 -12.81 21.90
N ASN A 51 59.09 -13.47 22.95
CA ASN A 51 58.07 -14.48 23.25
C ASN A 51 57.75 -14.34 24.76
N ASP A 52 56.64 -14.91 25.27
CA ASP A 52 56.68 -16.08 26.17
C ASP A 52 55.33 -16.34 26.87
N ILE A 53 55.08 -17.64 27.04
CA ILE A 53 53.85 -18.32 27.50
C ILE A 53 53.93 -18.58 29.03
N LYS A 54 52.75 -18.67 29.68
CA LYS A 54 52.36 -19.48 30.87
C LYS A 54 51.66 -18.62 31.94
N ASP A 55 50.68 -19.06 32.71
CA ASP A 55 49.71 -20.17 32.73
C ASP A 55 48.77 -19.80 33.91
N ASP A 56 47.49 -20.20 33.79
CA ASP A 56 46.61 -20.67 34.86
C ASP A 56 45.72 -19.72 35.73
N GLN A 57 44.48 -20.24 35.91
CA GLN A 57 43.45 -20.03 36.96
C GLN A 57 42.34 -18.96 36.84
N SER A 58 41.22 -19.43 36.28
CA SER A 58 39.84 -19.37 36.78
C SER A 58 39.33 -18.12 37.52
N LEU A 59 38.40 -17.40 36.90
CA LEU A 59 37.24 -16.79 37.57
C LEU A 59 35.99 -16.95 36.68
N VAL A 60 34.93 -17.41 37.33
CA VAL A 60 33.57 -17.64 36.82
C VAL A 60 32.78 -16.33 36.90
N GLU A 61 31.89 -16.12 35.92
CA GLU A 61 30.77 -15.14 35.89
C GLU A 61 31.19 -13.65 35.85
N THR A 62 30.74 -12.82 34.92
CA THR A 62 29.44 -12.68 34.28
C THR A 62 29.61 -12.08 32.87
N GLU A 63 28.98 -12.63 31.84
CA GLU A 63 28.78 -11.87 30.61
C GLU A 63 27.93 -10.63 30.94
N PRO A 64 28.32 -9.41 30.51
CA PRO A 64 27.40 -8.31 30.51
C PRO A 64 26.31 -8.67 29.51
N ASN A 65 25.11 -8.92 30.04
CA ASN A 65 23.88 -8.95 29.28
C ASN A 65 23.83 -7.62 28.50
N ALA A 66 24.24 -7.66 27.23
CA ALA A 66 24.09 -6.54 26.33
C ALA A 66 22.59 -6.37 26.13
N ILE A 67 22.01 -5.51 26.97
CA ILE A 67 20.81 -4.76 26.63
C ILE A 67 21.09 -4.23 25.22
N GLY A 68 20.39 -4.76 24.23
CA GLY A 68 20.48 -4.30 22.86
C GLY A 68 20.35 -2.78 22.88
N SER A 69 21.33 -2.09 22.31
CA SER A 69 21.26 -0.65 22.14
C SER A 69 20.00 -0.32 21.35
N GLU A 70 19.28 0.73 21.74
CA GLU A 70 18.18 1.36 20.98
C GLU A 70 18.63 1.90 19.59
N SER A 71 19.75 1.43 19.03
CA SER A 71 20.51 2.14 18.02
C SER A 71 20.13 1.86 16.57
N ASP A 72 19.28 0.86 16.29
CA ASP A 72 18.98 0.41 14.92
C ASP A 72 17.46 0.30 14.68
N GLN A 73 16.67 1.28 15.16
CA GLN A 73 15.24 1.37 14.84
C GLN A 73 15.03 2.28 13.63
N GLU A 74 14.43 1.72 12.58
CA GLU A 74 13.94 2.48 11.43
C GLU A 74 12.50 2.93 11.67
N VAL A 75 12.09 4.01 11.01
CA VAL A 75 10.73 4.56 11.11
C VAL A 75 10.06 4.50 9.75
N LEU A 76 8.91 3.84 9.71
CA LEU A 76 8.02 3.83 8.55
C LEU A 76 6.89 4.83 8.78
N ALA A 77 6.91 5.94 8.03
CA ALA A 77 5.80 6.88 7.97
C ALA A 77 4.71 6.33 7.05
N CYS A 78 3.48 6.24 7.55
CA CYS A 78 2.38 5.63 6.82
C CYS A 78 1.02 6.11 7.34
N LYS A 79 -0.03 5.82 6.57
CA LYS A 79 -1.42 6.02 6.97
C LYS A 79 -2.05 4.68 7.32
N LEU A 80 -2.78 4.64 8.43
CA LEU A 80 -3.59 3.48 8.82
C LEU A 80 -4.78 3.35 7.87
N ILE A 81 -4.92 2.21 7.18
CA ILE A 81 -6.00 1.98 6.21
C ILE A 81 -7.14 1.20 6.83
N GLU A 82 -6.87 -0.01 7.32
CA GLU A 82 -7.87 -0.83 7.99
C GLU A 82 -7.21 -1.82 8.94
N ARG A 83 -7.98 -2.31 9.92
CA ARG A 83 -7.62 -3.54 10.65
C ARG A 83 -8.02 -4.74 9.80
N VAL A 84 -7.08 -5.65 9.58
CA VAL A 84 -7.36 -6.91 8.89
C VAL A 84 -8.09 -7.84 9.86
N GLU A 85 -9.30 -8.26 9.51
CA GLU A 85 -10.11 -9.15 10.34
C GLU A 85 -9.59 -10.60 10.31
N GLU A 86 -8.55 -10.87 11.09
CA GLU A 86 -8.12 -12.22 11.45
C GLU A 86 -8.23 -12.42 12.97
N ALA A 87 -8.85 -13.54 13.36
CA ALA A 87 -9.12 -13.84 14.77
C ALA A 87 -7.86 -13.72 15.65
N ASP A 88 -7.99 -12.93 16.72
CA ASP A 88 -6.94 -12.69 17.73
C ASP A 88 -5.64 -12.07 17.17
N SER A 89 -5.73 -11.28 16.10
CA SER A 89 -4.59 -10.56 15.52
C SER A 89 -4.78 -9.04 15.48
N ASN A 90 -3.72 -8.30 15.78
CA ASN A 90 -3.63 -6.85 15.56
C ASN A 90 -2.85 -6.58 14.27
N ILE A 91 -3.32 -7.15 13.16
CA ILE A 91 -2.75 -6.92 11.83
C ILE A 91 -3.51 -5.75 11.19
N PHE A 92 -2.77 -4.80 10.65
CA PHE A 92 -3.31 -3.62 10.00
C PHE A 92 -2.74 -3.48 8.59
N LEU A 93 -3.59 -3.07 7.65
CA LEU A 93 -3.17 -2.59 6.35
C LEU A 93 -2.75 -1.13 6.48
N LEU A 94 -1.56 -0.81 6.00
CA LEU A 94 -0.98 0.54 6.01
C LEU A 94 -0.63 0.97 4.59
N ALA A 95 -0.86 2.25 4.27
CA ALA A 95 -0.33 2.89 3.08
C ALA A 95 0.93 3.69 3.46
N GLY A 96 2.10 3.18 3.09
CA GLY A 96 3.38 3.77 3.44
C GLY A 96 4.01 4.60 2.33
N GLU A 97 5.07 5.31 2.70
CA GLU A 97 5.93 6.03 1.77
C GLU A 97 7.27 5.30 1.61
N GLY A 98 7.79 5.21 0.38
CA GLY A 98 9.12 4.64 0.13
C GLY A 98 9.13 3.51 -0.91
N GLU A 99 9.92 2.47 -0.63
CA GLU A 99 10.14 1.34 -1.55
C GLU A 99 8.87 0.49 -1.75
N PHE A 100 8.12 0.27 -0.68
CA PHE A 100 6.82 -0.41 -0.70
C PHE A 100 5.72 0.60 -0.40
N ASP A 101 4.61 0.44 -1.11
CA ASP A 101 3.40 1.25 -1.00
C ASP A 101 2.44 0.75 0.07
N LEU A 102 2.29 -0.57 0.21
CA LEU A 102 1.38 -1.20 1.17
C LEU A 102 2.09 -2.13 2.13
N PHE A 103 1.62 -2.16 3.38
CA PHE A 103 2.16 -3.02 4.42
C PHE A 103 1.06 -3.74 5.21
N HIS A 104 1.29 -5.02 5.54
CA HIS A 104 0.60 -5.73 6.60
C HIS A 104 1.44 -5.72 7.86
N ALA A 105 1.08 -4.86 8.81
CA ALA A 105 1.83 -4.61 10.02
C ALA A 105 1.17 -5.25 11.23
N ASN A 106 1.93 -6.02 12.01
CA ASN A 106 1.44 -6.66 13.24
C ASN A 106 1.82 -5.82 14.47
N PHE A 107 0.81 -5.32 15.19
CA PHE A 107 0.98 -4.47 16.37
C PHE A 107 0.79 -5.22 17.71
N ASN A 108 0.75 -6.55 17.72
CA ASN A 108 0.46 -7.35 18.94
C ASN A 108 1.38 -7.04 20.13
N ASN A 109 2.63 -6.66 19.87
CA ASN A 109 3.64 -6.39 20.91
C ASN A 109 4.15 -4.94 20.85
N ALA A 110 3.46 -4.06 20.13
CA ALA A 110 3.87 -2.67 19.98
C ALA A 110 3.35 -1.81 21.13
N GLU A 111 4.19 -0.91 21.64
CA GLU A 111 3.73 0.24 22.42
C GLU A 111 2.92 1.17 21.52
N ILE A 112 1.72 1.57 21.94
CA ILE A 112 0.84 2.46 21.18
C ILE A 112 0.78 3.82 21.86
N ILE A 113 1.14 4.85 21.11
CA ILE A 113 1.09 6.25 21.54
C ILE A 113 0.17 6.98 20.57
N ILE A 114 -0.90 7.61 21.05
CA ILE A 114 -1.80 8.44 20.24
C ILE A 114 -1.71 9.86 20.79
N ASP A 115 -1.41 10.84 19.93
CA ASP A 115 -1.33 12.26 20.30
C ASP A 115 -0.42 12.56 21.51
N ASN A 116 0.68 11.79 21.63
CA ASN A 116 1.66 11.81 22.74
C ASN A 116 1.17 11.21 24.07
N GLU A 117 0.09 10.44 24.07
CA GLU A 117 -0.42 9.72 25.24
C GLU A 117 -0.41 8.20 25.02
N GLU A 118 0.01 7.44 26.04
CA GLU A 118 -0.05 5.97 26.03
C GLU A 118 -1.50 5.51 25.86
N SER A 119 -1.74 4.64 24.88
CA SER A 119 -3.07 4.24 24.43
C SER A 119 -3.13 2.74 24.12
N ASN A 120 -4.31 2.23 23.77
CA ASN A 120 -4.46 0.84 23.35
C ASN A 120 -4.52 0.74 21.82
N VAL A 121 -4.17 -0.43 21.31
CA VAL A 121 -4.27 -0.74 19.86
C VAL A 121 -5.71 -0.62 19.32
N GLU A 122 -6.72 -0.84 20.17
CA GLU A 122 -8.13 -0.70 19.82
C GLU A 122 -8.58 0.77 19.70
N ASP A 123 -7.77 1.72 20.15
CA ASP A 123 -8.04 3.16 20.05
C ASP A 123 -7.57 3.75 18.70
N LEU A 124 -6.83 2.96 17.90
CA LEU A 124 -6.41 3.34 16.55
C LEU A 124 -7.59 3.38 15.58
N LYS A 125 -7.61 4.38 14.70
CA LYS A 125 -8.68 4.59 13.71
C LYS A 125 -8.12 4.77 12.30
N ASN A 126 -8.82 4.21 11.32
CA ASN A 126 -8.50 4.37 9.89
C ASN A 126 -8.33 5.86 9.54
N GLY A 127 -7.33 6.18 8.73
CA GLY A 127 -6.96 7.55 8.37
C GLY A 127 -5.95 8.22 9.30
N MET A 128 -5.66 7.67 10.49
CA MET A 128 -4.58 8.19 11.34
C MET A 128 -3.22 8.10 10.62
N GLN A 129 -2.39 9.13 10.82
CA GLN A 129 -0.99 9.11 10.40
C GLN A 129 -0.17 8.38 11.46
N LEU A 130 0.70 7.47 11.04
CA LEU A 130 1.50 6.62 11.91
C LEU A 130 2.99 6.74 11.58
N ASP A 131 3.79 6.86 12.63
CA ASP A 131 5.22 6.54 12.63
C ASP A 131 5.40 5.16 13.27
N VAL A 132 5.72 4.15 12.46
CA VAL A 132 5.90 2.76 12.89
C VAL A 132 7.38 2.46 13.08
N TYR A 133 7.80 2.17 14.31
CA TYR A 133 9.18 1.86 14.67
C TYR A 133 9.41 0.35 14.60
N TYR A 134 10.34 -0.08 13.75
CA TYR A 134 10.60 -1.49 13.43
C TYR A 134 12.10 -1.75 13.23
N SER A 135 12.50 -3.00 13.01
CA SER A 135 13.93 -3.39 12.95
C SER A 135 14.65 -3.01 11.65
N GLY A 136 14.03 -2.24 10.75
CA GLY A 136 14.56 -1.97 9.41
C GLY A 136 14.44 -3.14 8.42
N ILE A 137 14.00 -4.32 8.87
CA ILE A 137 13.82 -5.51 8.01
C ILE A 137 12.37 -5.53 7.52
N VAL A 138 12.20 -5.70 6.21
CA VAL A 138 10.91 -5.88 5.56
C VAL A 138 10.93 -7.20 4.80
N GLN A 139 9.89 -8.03 4.99
CA GLN A 139 9.66 -9.20 4.15
C GLN A 139 8.99 -8.76 2.85
N GLU A 140 9.62 -9.11 1.73
CA GLU A 140 9.17 -8.79 0.37
C GLU A 140 7.95 -9.65 -0.03
N SER A 141 6.76 -9.11 0.25
CA SER A 141 5.46 -9.61 -0.19
C SER A 141 4.59 -8.44 -0.64
N TYR A 142 3.38 -8.71 -1.13
CA TYR A 142 2.39 -7.67 -1.42
C TYR A 142 1.06 -7.97 -0.73
N PRO A 143 0.67 -7.18 0.29
CA PRO A 143 1.43 -6.10 0.94
C PRO A 143 2.73 -6.58 1.61
N ALA A 144 3.70 -5.67 1.78
CA ALA A 144 4.98 -5.97 2.44
C ALA A 144 4.79 -6.17 3.95
N ILE A 145 5.73 -6.83 4.64
CA ILE A 145 5.57 -7.09 6.08
C ILE A 145 6.79 -6.55 6.84
N PRO A 146 6.65 -5.46 7.62
CA PRO A 146 7.72 -4.97 8.47
C PRO A 146 7.93 -5.90 9.67
N VAL A 147 9.19 -6.13 10.02
CA VAL A 147 9.57 -7.08 11.08
C VAL A 147 9.88 -6.35 12.38
N ASP A 148 9.49 -7.00 13.49
CA ASP A 148 9.79 -6.58 14.86
C ASP A 148 9.34 -5.15 15.19
N ILE A 149 8.08 -4.85 14.91
CA ILE A 149 7.45 -3.58 15.30
C ILE A 149 7.43 -3.48 16.84
N ARG A 150 8.01 -2.40 17.37
CA ARG A 150 8.12 -2.16 18.82
C ARG A 150 7.26 -1.03 19.32
N LYS A 151 7.00 -0.02 18.49
CA LYS A 151 6.26 1.17 18.87
C LYS A 151 5.54 1.75 17.65
N VAL A 152 4.34 2.24 17.87
CA VAL A 152 3.53 2.97 16.88
C VAL A 152 3.15 4.29 17.50
N VAL A 153 3.54 5.39 16.85
CA VAL A 153 3.11 6.73 17.22
C VAL A 153 2.06 7.18 16.21
N ALA A 154 0.83 7.31 16.65
CA ALA A 154 -0.29 7.77 15.84
C ALA A 154 -0.59 9.25 16.12
N THR A 155 -0.95 9.96 15.06
CA THR A 155 -1.47 11.33 15.13
C THR A 155 -2.92 11.31 14.65
N SER A 156 -3.82 11.78 15.52
CA SER A 156 -5.21 11.99 15.15
C SER A 156 -5.33 13.12 14.13
N PRO A 157 -6.32 13.07 13.24
CA PRO A 157 -6.54 14.13 12.29
C PRO A 157 -6.97 15.43 12.96
N GLN A 158 -6.64 16.55 12.31
CA GLN A 158 -7.05 17.85 12.78
C GLN A 158 -8.45 18.19 12.26
N LYS A 159 -9.15 19.06 12.99
CA LYS A 159 -10.46 19.54 12.56
C LYS A 159 -10.37 20.20 11.18
N GLY A 160 -11.10 19.65 10.21
CA GLY A 160 -11.10 20.10 8.82
C GLY A 160 -10.17 19.30 7.89
N ASP A 161 -9.41 18.34 8.43
CA ASP A 161 -8.73 17.33 7.63
C ASP A 161 -9.76 16.30 7.15
N TYR A 162 -9.71 15.94 5.86
CA TYR A 162 -10.50 14.85 5.30
C TYR A 162 -9.74 13.55 5.51
N SER A 163 -10.02 12.87 6.61
CA SER A 163 -9.34 11.62 6.95
C SER A 163 -10.08 10.43 6.37
N ASP A 164 -9.48 9.26 6.43
CA ASP A 164 -10.18 8.02 6.08
C ASP A 164 -10.76 7.97 4.64
N LEU A 165 -10.17 8.75 3.71
CA LEU A 165 -10.60 8.81 2.31
C LEU A 165 -10.51 7.47 1.60
N VAL A 166 -9.55 6.63 1.98
CA VAL A 166 -9.41 5.27 1.42
C VAL A 166 -10.65 4.43 1.75
N THR A 167 -11.12 4.46 3.01
CA THR A 167 -12.33 3.73 3.40
C THR A 167 -13.57 4.31 2.70
N LEU A 168 -13.73 5.64 2.71
CA LEU A 168 -14.82 6.33 2.00
C LEU A 168 -14.89 5.90 0.54
N TYR A 169 -13.80 6.05 -0.21
CA TYR A 169 -13.81 5.79 -1.65
C TYR A 169 -13.88 4.31 -1.98
N THR A 170 -13.31 3.44 -1.16
CA THR A 170 -13.50 2.00 -1.30
C THR A 170 -14.98 1.64 -1.17
N GLN A 171 -15.67 2.18 -0.15
CA GLN A 171 -17.10 1.95 0.05
C GLN A 171 -17.92 2.47 -1.14
N VAL A 172 -17.68 3.70 -1.58
CA VAL A 172 -18.34 4.29 -2.77
C VAL A 172 -18.20 3.40 -4.00
N LEU A 173 -16.98 2.91 -4.28
CA LEU A 173 -16.71 2.07 -5.45
C LEU A 173 -17.38 0.69 -5.33
N ILE A 174 -17.43 0.10 -4.14
CA ILE A 174 -18.15 -1.15 -3.88
C ILE A 174 -19.65 -0.96 -4.11
N ASP A 175 -20.24 0.09 -3.56
CA ASP A 175 -21.67 0.36 -3.71
C ASP A 175 -22.02 0.66 -5.17
N LEU A 176 -21.14 1.38 -5.89
CA LEU A 176 -21.31 1.69 -7.30
C LEU A 176 -21.19 0.45 -8.20
N LEU A 177 -20.35 -0.52 -7.82
CA LEU A 177 -20.35 -1.83 -8.47
C LEU A 177 -21.66 -2.57 -8.23
N GLU A 178 -22.23 -2.55 -7.02
CA GLU A 178 -23.51 -3.21 -6.75
C GLU A 178 -24.72 -2.54 -7.42
N ASP A 179 -24.63 -1.24 -7.74
CA ASP A 179 -25.67 -0.53 -8.49
C ASP A 179 -25.62 -0.88 -9.99
N ASP A 180 -26.71 -1.40 -10.55
CA ASP A 180 -26.77 -2.08 -11.85
C ASP A 180 -25.66 -3.14 -12.05
N ARG A 181 -25.92 -4.32 -11.49
CA ARG A 181 -25.03 -5.49 -11.61
C ARG A 181 -24.89 -6.02 -13.03
N ALA A 182 -25.83 -5.71 -13.94
CA ALA A 182 -25.77 -6.21 -15.32
C ALA A 182 -24.57 -5.61 -16.07
N LEU A 183 -24.17 -4.38 -15.71
CA LEU A 183 -22.95 -3.77 -16.25
C LEU A 183 -21.68 -4.52 -15.85
N ASN A 184 -21.71 -5.35 -14.81
CA ASN A 184 -20.55 -6.12 -14.36
C ASN A 184 -20.54 -7.56 -14.91
N GLU A 185 -21.47 -7.93 -15.80
CA GLU A 185 -21.50 -9.27 -16.38
C GLU A 185 -20.39 -9.46 -17.43
N ASP A 186 -19.76 -10.64 -17.44
CA ASP A 186 -18.71 -11.02 -18.40
C ASP A 186 -17.52 -10.04 -18.47
N ILE A 187 -17.14 -9.48 -17.33
CA ILE A 187 -15.94 -8.62 -17.22
C ILE A 187 -14.73 -9.40 -16.69
N ASN A 188 -13.56 -9.06 -17.22
CA ASN A 188 -12.26 -9.49 -16.74
C ASN A 188 -11.54 -8.38 -15.96
N PHE A 189 -11.95 -7.11 -16.12
CA PHE A 189 -11.26 -5.96 -15.54
C PHE A 189 -12.20 -4.98 -14.83
N ILE A 190 -11.72 -4.42 -13.73
CA ILE A 190 -12.26 -3.22 -13.10
C ILE A 190 -11.16 -2.15 -13.16
N GLY A 191 -11.33 -1.16 -14.02
CA GLY A 191 -10.46 0.00 -14.11
C GLY A 191 -10.78 1.02 -13.02
N LEU A 192 -9.77 1.60 -12.39
CA LEU A 192 -9.89 2.68 -11.41
C LEU A 192 -9.20 3.95 -11.92
N GLU A 193 -9.98 5.02 -12.07
CA GLU A 193 -9.50 6.37 -12.38
C GLU A 193 -9.77 7.29 -11.19
N LEU A 194 -8.74 7.50 -10.37
CA LEU A 194 -8.82 8.30 -9.13
C LEU A 194 -7.89 9.53 -9.15
N GLY A 195 -7.28 9.84 -10.30
CA GLY A 195 -6.31 10.93 -10.42
C GLY A 195 -6.89 12.33 -10.17
N ASN A 196 -8.20 12.49 -10.34
CA ASN A 196 -8.94 13.73 -10.09
C ASN A 196 -9.86 13.65 -8.86
N ALA A 197 -9.73 12.60 -8.04
CA ALA A 197 -10.53 12.44 -6.83
C ALA A 197 -10.20 13.56 -5.82
N PRO A 198 -11.20 14.17 -5.17
CA PRO A 198 -10.96 15.18 -4.14
C PRO A 198 -10.20 14.62 -2.93
N GLY A 199 -9.51 15.48 -2.21
CA GLY A 199 -8.76 15.11 -1.00
C GLY A 199 -7.31 14.68 -1.23
N ASN A 200 -6.81 14.74 -2.48
CA ASN A 200 -5.40 14.55 -2.84
C ASN A 200 -4.81 13.21 -2.36
N LEU A 201 -5.46 12.10 -2.74
CA LEU A 201 -4.92 10.75 -2.49
C LEU A 201 -3.50 10.64 -3.06
N ASN A 202 -2.59 10.08 -2.27
CA ASN A 202 -1.28 9.71 -2.77
C ASN A 202 -1.35 8.34 -3.49
N LYS A 203 -0.24 7.96 -4.15
CA LYS A 203 -0.16 6.70 -4.90
C LYS A 203 -0.44 5.47 -4.04
N SER A 204 0.10 5.42 -2.82
CA SER A 204 -0.08 4.30 -1.90
C SER A 204 -1.54 4.18 -1.45
N GLU A 205 -2.25 5.29 -1.25
CA GLU A 205 -3.68 5.31 -0.95
C GLU A 205 -4.53 4.81 -2.12
N ILE A 206 -4.21 5.22 -3.35
CA ILE A 206 -4.87 4.71 -4.56
C ILE A 206 -4.64 3.18 -4.68
N ASN A 207 -3.42 2.72 -4.43
CA ASN A 207 -3.10 1.29 -4.43
C ASN A 207 -3.81 0.54 -3.31
N ALA A 208 -4.00 1.15 -2.14
CA ALA A 208 -4.78 0.58 -1.04
C ALA A 208 -6.25 0.38 -1.47
N ILE A 209 -6.87 1.38 -2.10
CA ILE A 209 -8.25 1.26 -2.62
C ILE A 209 -8.33 0.10 -3.62
N ALA A 210 -7.39 -0.01 -4.56
CA ALA A 210 -7.37 -1.10 -5.52
C ALA A 210 -7.20 -2.48 -4.86
N TYR A 211 -6.33 -2.57 -3.85
CA TYR A 211 -6.10 -3.78 -3.07
C TYR A 211 -7.37 -4.22 -2.32
N LEU A 212 -8.01 -3.29 -1.61
CA LEU A 212 -9.26 -3.54 -0.88
C LEU A 212 -10.38 -3.97 -1.83
N LEU A 213 -10.52 -3.29 -2.96
CA LEU A 213 -11.54 -3.63 -3.96
C LEU A 213 -11.29 -5.02 -4.56
N GLN A 214 -10.03 -5.38 -4.82
CA GLN A 214 -9.68 -6.72 -5.31
C GLN A 214 -10.00 -7.79 -4.25
N ASN A 215 -9.71 -7.53 -2.98
CA ASN A 215 -10.07 -8.43 -1.88
C ASN A 215 -11.59 -8.62 -1.78
N GLU A 216 -12.37 -7.55 -1.94
CA GLU A 216 -13.83 -7.63 -1.96
C GLU A 216 -14.34 -8.52 -3.11
N GLN A 217 -13.77 -8.39 -4.32
CA GLN A 217 -14.13 -9.29 -5.42
C GLN A 217 -13.73 -10.75 -5.14
N ASN A 218 -12.54 -10.99 -4.55
CA ASN A 218 -12.10 -12.32 -4.15
C ASN A 218 -13.08 -12.97 -3.16
N ASN A 219 -13.63 -12.18 -2.23
CA ASN A 219 -14.57 -12.65 -1.21
C ASN A 219 -15.95 -13.02 -1.77
N LYS A 220 -16.36 -12.43 -2.90
CA LYS A 220 -17.65 -12.74 -3.56
C LYS A 220 -17.69 -14.14 -4.15
N ALA A 221 -16.54 -14.78 -4.38
CA ALA A 221 -16.42 -16.14 -4.94
C ALA A 221 -17.21 -16.36 -6.25
N ILE A 222 -17.31 -15.30 -7.07
CA ILE A 222 -17.89 -15.33 -8.42
C ILE A 222 -16.75 -15.44 -9.42
N GLU A 223 -16.82 -16.40 -10.32
CA GLU A 223 -15.80 -16.65 -11.34
C GLU A 223 -16.31 -16.22 -12.73
N PRO A 224 -15.46 -15.56 -13.56
CA PRO A 224 -14.09 -15.14 -13.24
C PRO A 224 -14.07 -13.96 -12.25
N ILE A 225 -13.07 -13.95 -11.36
CA ILE A 225 -12.81 -12.78 -10.52
C ILE A 225 -12.11 -11.71 -11.38
N PRO A 226 -12.72 -10.52 -11.59
CA PRO A 226 -12.08 -9.49 -12.38
C PRO A 226 -10.83 -8.94 -11.69
N GLN A 227 -9.84 -8.59 -12.49
CA GLN A 227 -8.64 -7.93 -12.05
C GLN A 227 -8.89 -6.42 -11.88
N VAL A 228 -8.55 -5.87 -10.72
CA VAL A 228 -8.55 -4.42 -10.50
C VAL A 228 -7.26 -3.83 -11.08
N ILE A 229 -7.39 -2.84 -11.96
CA ILE A 229 -6.27 -2.12 -12.59
C ILE A 229 -6.45 -0.61 -12.44
N ILE A 230 -5.36 0.13 -12.27
CA ILE A 230 -5.37 1.58 -12.10
C ILE A 230 -4.87 2.25 -13.37
N GLY A 231 -5.55 3.31 -13.79
CA GLY A 231 -5.18 4.09 -14.96
C GLY A 231 -6.22 5.16 -15.28
N SER A 232 -5.82 6.13 -16.07
CA SER A 232 -6.74 7.07 -16.70
C SER A 232 -7.50 6.40 -17.85
N TYR A 233 -8.64 6.97 -18.24
CA TYR A 233 -9.37 6.55 -19.43
C TYR A 233 -8.44 6.46 -20.66
N GLN A 234 -7.60 7.47 -20.88
CA GLN A 234 -6.69 7.50 -22.02
C GLN A 234 -5.62 6.39 -21.94
N GLU A 235 -5.10 6.08 -20.75
CA GLU A 235 -4.15 4.98 -20.61
C GLU A 235 -4.78 3.62 -20.92
N PHE A 236 -6.05 3.43 -20.58
CA PHE A 236 -6.79 2.22 -20.95
C PHE A 236 -7.11 2.13 -22.45
N VAL A 237 -7.36 3.27 -23.11
CA VAL A 237 -7.44 3.36 -24.58
C VAL A 237 -6.09 2.99 -25.21
N ASP A 238 -5.00 3.61 -24.75
CA ASP A 238 -3.66 3.43 -25.32
C ASP A 238 -3.16 1.98 -25.16
N GLN A 239 -3.57 1.30 -24.09
CA GLN A 239 -3.28 -0.11 -23.82
C GLN A 239 -4.22 -1.08 -24.58
N GLY A 240 -5.24 -0.57 -25.25
CA GLY A 240 -6.19 -1.36 -26.06
C GLY A 240 -7.27 -2.06 -25.26
N TYR A 241 -7.50 -1.66 -24.00
CA TYR A 241 -8.64 -2.14 -23.21
C TYR A 241 -9.95 -1.49 -23.68
N ILE A 242 -9.90 -0.20 -23.99
CA ILE A 242 -11.06 0.58 -24.44
C ILE A 242 -10.95 0.85 -25.95
N ASP A 243 -12.01 0.51 -26.69
CA ASP A 243 -12.18 0.93 -28.07
C ASP A 243 -12.77 2.35 -28.08
N GLU A 244 -11.92 3.35 -28.30
CA GLU A 244 -12.32 4.77 -28.29
C GLU A 244 -13.31 5.12 -29.41
N GLU A 245 -13.19 4.49 -30.58
CA GLU A 245 -14.09 4.77 -31.72
C GLU A 245 -15.50 4.24 -31.45
N LYS A 246 -15.60 3.07 -30.82
CA LYS A 246 -16.89 2.46 -30.46
C LYS A 246 -17.40 2.89 -29.09
N LEU A 247 -16.58 3.56 -28.29
CA LEU A 247 -16.84 3.92 -26.90
C LEU A 247 -17.27 2.69 -26.08
N VAL A 248 -16.46 1.64 -26.07
CA VAL A 248 -16.78 0.40 -25.34
C VAL A 248 -15.54 -0.22 -24.71
N TRP A 249 -15.71 -0.71 -23.49
CA TRP A 249 -14.85 -1.69 -22.85
C TRP A 249 -15.61 -3.02 -22.80
N GLU A 250 -15.28 -3.94 -23.71
CA GLU A 250 -16.05 -5.17 -23.91
C GLU A 250 -16.04 -6.07 -22.66
N ASP A 251 -14.88 -6.21 -22.03
CA ASP A 251 -14.62 -7.08 -20.88
C ASP A 251 -14.19 -6.31 -19.63
N GLY A 252 -14.66 -5.08 -19.47
CA GLY A 252 -14.33 -4.30 -18.27
C GLY A 252 -15.33 -3.20 -17.96
N VAL A 253 -15.17 -2.64 -16.77
CA VAL A 253 -15.84 -1.41 -16.34
C VAL A 253 -14.79 -0.44 -15.82
N LEU A 254 -14.96 0.84 -16.12
CA LEU A 254 -14.18 1.93 -15.53
C LEU A 254 -14.98 2.54 -14.39
N LEU A 255 -14.40 2.59 -13.20
CA LEU A 255 -14.90 3.33 -12.07
C LEU A 255 -14.07 4.61 -11.90
N THR A 256 -14.76 5.74 -11.79
CA THR A 256 -14.14 7.06 -11.66
C THR A 256 -14.71 7.76 -10.43
N ILE A 257 -13.84 8.42 -9.66
CA ILE A 257 -14.23 9.43 -8.67
C ILE A 257 -13.51 10.71 -9.02
N GLU A 258 -14.25 11.81 -9.12
CA GLU A 258 -13.69 13.10 -9.52
C GLU A 258 -14.35 14.29 -8.83
N LEU A 259 -13.67 15.43 -8.89
CA LEU A 259 -14.25 16.70 -8.50
C LEU A 259 -15.46 17.03 -9.39
N PRO A 260 -16.59 17.47 -8.80
CA PRO A 260 -17.76 17.83 -9.59
C PRO A 260 -17.47 19.02 -10.51
N ASN A 261 -17.86 18.94 -11.80
CA ASN A 261 -17.57 20.00 -12.76
C ASN A 261 -18.37 21.29 -12.45
N PRO A 262 -17.71 22.41 -12.08
CA PRO A 262 -18.39 23.65 -11.71
C PRO A 262 -19.07 24.34 -12.90
N THR A 263 -18.67 24.04 -14.14
CA THR A 263 -19.17 24.74 -15.34
C THR A 263 -20.52 24.24 -15.85
N ASP A 264 -20.90 22.99 -15.53
CA ASP A 264 -22.17 22.44 -15.98
C ASP A 264 -23.37 22.89 -15.15
N ARG A 265 -23.14 23.52 -13.98
CA ARG A 265 -24.17 23.49 -12.93
C ARG A 265 -24.65 24.81 -12.37
N GLY A 266 -24.05 25.97 -12.65
CA GLY A 266 -24.54 27.25 -12.06
C GLY A 266 -24.67 27.25 -10.53
N CYS A 267 -24.12 26.23 -9.86
CA CYS A 267 -24.16 25.99 -8.45
C CYS A 267 -22.98 26.74 -7.82
N LEU A 268 -23.30 27.63 -6.89
CA LEU A 268 -22.32 28.20 -5.99
C LEU A 268 -21.92 27.08 -5.04
N ILE A 269 -20.87 26.32 -5.38
CA ILE A 269 -20.23 25.39 -4.44
C ILE A 269 -19.84 26.25 -3.25
N SER A 270 -20.47 26.00 -2.10
CA SER A 270 -20.04 26.60 -0.85
C SER A 270 -18.66 26.03 -0.56
N ASN A 271 -17.69 26.86 -0.17
CA ASN A 271 -16.31 26.43 0.13
C ASN A 271 -16.22 25.48 1.36
N GLN A 272 -17.32 24.85 1.79
CA GLN A 272 -17.43 24.09 3.03
C GLN A 272 -17.86 22.63 2.85
N ASP A 273 -18.29 22.21 1.66
CA ASP A 273 -18.80 20.85 1.45
C ASP A 273 -17.78 20.02 0.67
N PHE A 274 -17.37 18.86 1.23
CA PHE A 274 -16.57 17.88 0.49
C PHE A 274 -17.50 17.14 -0.47
N LEU A 275 -17.38 17.46 -1.76
CA LEU A 275 -18.22 16.93 -2.83
C LEU A 275 -17.40 16.12 -3.83
N PHE A 276 -18.00 15.08 -4.38
CA PHE A 276 -17.44 14.29 -5.47
C PHE A 276 -18.54 13.80 -6.42
N ASP A 277 -18.17 13.54 -7.67
CA ASP A 277 -18.98 12.75 -8.60
C ASP A 277 -18.34 11.35 -8.71
N ALA A 278 -19.16 10.30 -8.86
CA ALA A 278 -18.72 8.92 -9.03
C ALA A 278 -19.42 8.29 -10.24
N THR A 279 -18.65 7.62 -11.11
CA THR A 279 -19.14 7.08 -12.37
C THR A 279 -18.72 5.63 -12.54
N LYS A 280 -19.66 4.79 -12.96
CA LYS A 280 -19.35 3.46 -13.51
C LYS A 280 -19.67 3.47 -14.98
N TRP A 281 -18.65 3.27 -15.81
CA TRP A 281 -18.75 3.32 -17.25
C TRP A 281 -18.30 2.00 -17.87
N ARG A 282 -19.11 1.45 -18.77
CA ARG A 282 -18.74 0.29 -19.61
C ARG A 282 -18.71 0.67 -21.09
N SER A 283 -19.65 1.50 -21.50
CA SER A 283 -19.77 1.94 -22.89
C SER A 283 -20.50 3.27 -23.01
N GLY A 284 -20.51 3.85 -24.20
CA GLY A 284 -21.26 5.07 -24.51
C GLY A 284 -22.78 4.98 -24.32
N ILE A 285 -23.33 3.79 -24.06
CA ILE A 285 -24.76 3.53 -23.76
C ILE A 285 -24.94 2.66 -22.52
N GLY A 286 -23.91 2.57 -21.68
CA GLY A 286 -23.91 1.74 -20.48
C GLY A 286 -23.06 2.39 -19.43
N ALA A 287 -23.66 3.33 -18.71
CA ALA A 287 -23.00 4.04 -17.63
C ALA A 287 -24.00 4.49 -16.54
N ILE A 288 -23.50 4.55 -15.31
CA ILE A 288 -24.16 5.12 -14.14
C ILE A 288 -23.36 6.33 -13.67
N PHE A 289 -24.05 7.40 -13.33
CA PHE A 289 -23.48 8.62 -12.78
C PHE A 289 -24.16 8.94 -11.45
N TRP A 290 -23.36 8.99 -10.39
CA TRP A 290 -23.73 9.56 -9.10
C TRP A 290 -23.12 10.95 -9.02
N LEU A 291 -23.97 11.96 -8.94
CA LEU A 291 -23.61 13.36 -9.03
C LEU A 291 -23.86 14.07 -7.71
N ASP A 292 -23.03 15.08 -7.42
CA ASP A 292 -23.10 15.91 -6.23
C ASP A 292 -23.13 15.05 -4.95
N CYS A 293 -22.32 13.99 -4.90
CA CYS A 293 -22.20 13.18 -3.70
C CYS A 293 -21.58 14.03 -2.59
N SER A 294 -22.20 14.01 -1.42
CA SER A 294 -21.78 14.80 -0.26
C SER A 294 -21.37 13.90 0.90
N VAL A 295 -20.40 14.34 1.69
CA VAL A 295 -19.83 13.55 2.78
C VAL A 295 -20.16 14.17 4.13
N THR A 296 -20.57 13.33 5.09
CA THR A 296 -20.71 13.68 6.50
C THR A 296 -19.48 13.21 7.27
N TRP A 297 -18.94 14.11 8.08
CA TRP A 297 -17.75 13.92 8.91
C TRP A 297 -18.13 14.00 10.38
N ASP A 298 -17.49 13.18 11.22
CA ASP A 298 -17.62 13.30 12.67
C ASP A 298 -16.87 14.53 13.20
N ASP A 299 -17.07 14.85 14.48
CA ASP A 299 -16.41 16.00 15.13
C ASP A 299 -14.87 15.91 15.15
N ALA A 300 -14.33 14.70 14.96
CA ALA A 300 -12.89 14.42 14.92
C ALA A 300 -12.31 14.45 13.50
N GLY A 301 -13.14 14.53 12.45
CA GLY A 301 -12.69 14.56 11.04
C GLY A 301 -12.62 13.19 10.36
N TYR A 302 -13.22 12.15 10.96
CA TYR A 302 -13.40 10.85 10.31
C TYR A 302 -14.68 10.83 9.49
N TRP A 303 -14.65 10.10 8.38
CA TRP A 303 -15.82 9.88 7.56
C TRP A 303 -16.89 9.07 8.33
N GLU A 304 -18.15 9.51 8.28
CA GLU A 304 -19.30 8.78 8.84
C GLU A 304 -20.19 8.18 7.75
N SER A 305 -20.57 8.98 6.76
CA SER A 305 -21.47 8.56 5.68
C SER A 305 -21.35 9.47 4.46
N TYR A 306 -21.92 9.05 3.34
CA TYR A 306 -22.10 9.90 2.16
C TYR A 306 -23.54 9.78 1.64
N GLU A 307 -23.99 10.80 0.90
CA GLU A 307 -25.29 10.84 0.26
C GLU A 307 -25.13 11.15 -1.23
N ILE A 308 -25.89 10.44 -2.08
CA ILE A 308 -25.95 10.69 -3.53
C ILE A 308 -26.93 11.84 -3.77
N GLY A 309 -26.44 12.97 -4.30
CA GLY A 309 -27.27 14.15 -4.56
C GLY A 309 -28.19 13.96 -5.78
N ALA A 310 -27.66 13.40 -6.85
CA ALA A 310 -28.39 13.09 -8.07
C ALA A 310 -27.88 11.81 -8.74
N PHE A 311 -28.76 11.18 -9.51
CA PHE A 311 -28.51 9.92 -10.19
C PHE A 311 -28.90 10.04 -11.66
N ALA A 312 -28.02 9.58 -12.55
CA ALA A 312 -28.28 9.51 -13.98
C ALA A 312 -27.74 8.20 -14.58
N ILE A 313 -28.33 7.78 -15.69
CA ILE A 313 -27.92 6.61 -16.48
C ILE A 313 -27.84 6.99 -17.95
N SER A 314 -26.96 6.31 -18.68
CA SER A 314 -26.88 6.37 -20.14
C SER A 314 -27.12 5.02 -20.77
#